data_AF-A0AAC8T7W4-F1
#
_entry.id   AF-A0AAC8T7W4-F1
#
_cell.length_a   1.000
_cell.length_b   1.000
_cell.length_c   1.000
_cell.angle_alpha   90.00
_cell.angle_beta   90.00
_cell.angle_gamma   90.00
#
_symmetry.space_group_name_H-M   'P 1'
#
loop_
_entity.id
_entity.type
_entity.pdbx_description
1 polymer ?
#
loop_
_entity_poly.entity_id
_entity_poly.type
_entity_poly.pdbx_seq_one_letter_code
_entity_poly.pdbx_strand_id
1 'polypeptide(L)'
;MRDKMMRQAVRQHFALEKQLLTRNGGRIKPLTLFFIDDIQGYRDEKNQLSGSLKTVFEQMVKAELENVLKNESDEFLRDYWQTALNDIAKTHGGYFSRDNSDKDDKIEQEVNEILHDKEKLLSLANPRRFIFSKWTLREGWDNPNVFQICKLRSSGSERANCRKWGVVCVCP
;
A
#
# COMPACT_ATOMS: atom_id res chain seq x y z
N MET A 1 0.94 -15.12 10.80
CA MET A 1 -0.43 -14.73 10.39
C MET A 1 -0.41 -13.39 9.66
N ARG A 2 0.16 -12.35 10.26
CA ARG A 2 0.45 -11.04 9.62
C ARG A 2 0.98 -11.13 8.19
N ASP A 3 2.06 -11.87 7.98
CA ASP A 3 2.72 -11.97 6.67
C ASP A 3 1.85 -12.67 5.60
N LYS A 4 0.98 -13.60 6.02
CA LYS A 4 0.01 -14.24 5.12
C LYS A 4 -1.07 -13.24 4.68
N MET A 5 -1.58 -12.43 5.62
CA MET A 5 -2.56 -11.37 5.32
C MET A 5 -1.97 -10.30 4.41
N MET A 6 -0.74 -9.87 4.68
CA MET A 6 -0.03 -8.89 3.85
C MET A 6 0.20 -9.42 2.43
N ARG A 7 0.69 -10.66 2.29
CA ARG A 7 0.86 -11.31 0.98
C ARG A 7 -0.46 -11.41 0.21
N GLN A 8 -1.54 -11.81 0.88
CA GLN A 8 -2.85 -11.86 0.26
C GLN A 8 -3.32 -10.46 -0.15
N ALA A 9 -3.06 -9.45 0.68
CA ALA A 9 -3.46 -8.09 0.36
C ALA A 9 -2.74 -7.55 -0.87
N VAL A 10 -1.42 -7.76 -0.97
CA VAL A 10 -0.61 -7.39 -2.15
C VAL A 10 -1.12 -8.09 -3.42
N ARG A 11 -1.40 -9.40 -3.34
CA ARG A 11 -1.99 -10.16 -4.46
C ARG A 11 -3.33 -9.59 -4.94
N GLN A 12 -4.23 -9.33 -3.98
CA GLN A 12 -5.54 -8.77 -4.30
C GLN A 12 -5.43 -7.37 -4.88
N HIS A 13 -4.48 -6.56 -4.41
CA HIS A 13 -4.23 -5.24 -4.97
C HIS A 13 -3.87 -5.33 -6.46
N PHE A 14 -2.91 -6.16 -6.86
CA PHE A 14 -2.52 -6.28 -8.27
C PHE A 14 -3.62 -6.88 -9.15
N ALA A 15 -4.44 -7.79 -8.61
CA ALA A 15 -5.63 -8.28 -9.31
C ALA A 15 -6.66 -7.16 -9.56
N LEU A 16 -6.92 -6.33 -8.54
CA LEU A 16 -7.80 -5.16 -8.65
C LEU A 16 -7.21 -4.10 -9.59
N GLU A 17 -5.91 -3.86 -9.52
CA GLU A 17 -5.20 -2.90 -10.36
C GLU A 17 -5.30 -3.28 -11.84
N LYS A 18 -5.09 -4.55 -12.18
CA LYS A 18 -5.34 -5.07 -13.53
C LYS A 18 -6.77 -4.76 -13.99
N GLN A 19 -7.77 -5.06 -13.17
CA GLN A 19 -9.18 -4.85 -13.51
C GLN A 19 -9.53 -3.36 -13.69
N LEU A 20 -9.06 -2.50 -12.78
CA LEU A 20 -9.40 -1.08 -12.75
C LEU A 20 -8.62 -0.23 -13.74
N LEU A 21 -7.43 -0.66 -14.15
CA LEU A 21 -6.64 0.02 -15.18
C LEU A 21 -7.00 -0.42 -16.60
N THR A 22 -7.67 -1.56 -16.77
CA THR A 22 -8.12 -2.07 -18.09
C THR A 22 -9.63 -1.94 -18.31
N ARG A 23 -10.37 -1.38 -17.35
CA ARG A 23 -11.81 -1.22 -17.47
C ARG A 23 -12.19 -0.28 -18.62
N ASN A 24 -13.39 -0.50 -19.16
CA ASN A 24 -14.04 0.46 -20.03
C ASN A 24 -14.51 1.66 -19.18
N GLY A 25 -14.32 2.88 -19.70
CA GLY A 25 -14.72 4.13 -19.02
C GLY A 25 -13.61 4.86 -18.25
N GLY A 26 -12.35 4.49 -18.48
CA GLY A 26 -11.18 5.20 -17.94
C GLY A 26 -10.43 4.42 -16.88
N ARG A 27 -9.14 4.73 -16.74
CA ARG A 27 -8.24 4.06 -15.80
C ARG A 27 -8.46 4.59 -14.40
N ILE A 28 -8.65 3.70 -13.44
CA ILE A 28 -8.74 4.05 -12.03
C ILE A 28 -7.55 3.43 -11.32
N LYS A 29 -6.73 4.27 -10.69
CA LYS A 29 -5.61 3.82 -9.86
C LYS A 29 -6.13 3.40 -8.48
N PRO A 30 -6.11 2.11 -8.10
CA PRO A 30 -6.48 1.71 -6.75
C PRO A 30 -5.38 2.00 -5.75
N LEU A 31 -5.78 2.23 -4.50
CA LEU A 31 -4.92 2.34 -3.34
C LEU A 31 -5.29 1.27 -2.31
N THR A 32 -4.28 0.72 -1.64
CA THR A 32 -4.45 -0.19 -0.50
C THR A 32 -3.89 0.45 0.76
N LEU A 33 -4.73 0.53 1.80
CA LEU A 33 -4.37 1.09 3.10
C LEU A 33 -4.10 -0.02 4.12
N PHE A 34 -2.88 -0.05 4.65
CA PHE A 34 -2.46 -0.91 5.74
C PHE A 34 -2.49 -0.15 7.06
N PHE A 35 -3.23 -0.68 8.03
CA PHE A 35 -3.15 -0.24 9.42
C PHE A 35 -2.16 -1.09 10.19
N ILE A 36 -1.15 -0.46 10.79
CA ILE A 36 -0.08 -1.13 11.52
C ILE A 36 0.03 -0.59 12.95
N ASP A 37 0.44 -1.46 13.86
CA ASP A 37 0.71 -1.08 15.26
C ASP A 37 2.18 -0.67 15.47
N ASP A 38 3.11 -1.35 14.78
CA ASP A 38 4.56 -1.14 14.88
C ASP A 38 5.10 -0.22 13.78
N ILE A 39 5.21 1.08 14.07
CA ILE A 39 5.82 2.07 13.17
C ILE A 39 7.32 1.85 13.05
N GLN A 40 8.00 1.45 14.13
CA GLN A 40 9.47 1.36 14.13
C GLN A 40 9.91 0.31 13.12
N GLY A 41 9.23 -0.85 13.08
CA GLY A 41 9.49 -1.88 12.08
C GLY A 41 9.16 -1.47 10.63
N TYR A 42 8.40 -0.39 10.40
CA TYR A 42 8.15 0.17 9.07
C TYR A 42 9.13 1.30 8.71
N ARG A 43 9.42 2.20 9.66
CA ARG A 43 10.30 3.35 9.49
C ARG A 43 11.78 3.01 9.66
N ASP A 44 12.18 1.78 10.00
CA ASP A 44 13.58 1.41 10.23
C ASP A 44 14.47 1.77 9.03
N GLU A 45 15.08 2.96 9.08
CA GLU A 45 15.94 3.51 8.05
C GLU A 45 17.28 2.80 7.98
N LYS A 46 17.67 2.11 9.07
CA LYS A 46 19.00 1.51 9.15
C LYS A 46 19.05 0.10 8.56
N ASN A 47 17.91 -0.49 8.16
CA ASN A 47 17.86 -1.86 7.60
C ASN A 47 18.66 -2.88 8.44
N GLN A 48 18.83 -2.62 9.75
CA GLN A 48 19.70 -3.43 10.60
C GLN A 48 19.02 -4.72 11.04
N LEU A 49 17.69 -4.77 10.92
CA LEU A 49 16.88 -5.94 11.22
C LEU A 49 16.42 -6.58 9.91
N SER A 50 17.17 -7.60 9.47
CA SER A 50 16.65 -8.58 8.51
C SER A 50 15.28 -9.08 9.00
N GLY A 51 14.23 -8.89 8.21
CA GLY A 51 12.86 -9.26 8.58
C GLY A 51 11.99 -8.13 9.14
N SER A 52 12.39 -6.87 9.03
CA SER A 52 11.51 -5.71 9.31
C SER A 52 10.21 -5.78 8.48
N LEU A 53 9.15 -5.12 8.94
CA LEU A 53 7.87 -5.09 8.22
C LEU A 53 8.05 -4.51 6.81
N LYS A 54 8.83 -3.45 6.68
CA LYS A 54 9.15 -2.81 5.40
C LYS A 54 9.86 -3.77 4.46
N THR A 55 10.94 -4.40 4.89
CA THR A 55 11.71 -5.31 4.03
C THR A 55 10.87 -6.50 3.57
N VAL A 56 10.09 -7.10 4.47
CA VAL A 56 9.20 -8.22 4.14
C VAL A 56 8.11 -7.79 3.15
N PHE A 57 7.56 -6.59 3.31
CA PHE A 57 6.59 -6.02 2.40
C PHE A 57 7.17 -5.79 1.01
N GLU A 58 8.32 -5.12 0.90
CA GLU A 58 9.00 -4.85 -0.37
C GLU A 58 9.33 -6.15 -1.13
N GLN A 59 9.80 -7.19 -0.42
CA GLN A 59 10.02 -8.52 -0.99
C GLN A 59 8.73 -9.15 -1.54
N MET A 60 7.60 -8.99 -0.85
CA MET A 60 6.30 -9.48 -1.32
C MET A 60 5.81 -8.75 -2.57
N VAL A 61 5.96 -7.42 -2.60
CA VAL A 61 5.59 -6.60 -3.77
C VAL A 61 6.45 -6.98 -4.97
N LYS A 62 7.77 -7.08 -4.79
CA LYS A 62 8.70 -7.50 -5.84
C LYS A 62 8.32 -8.87 -6.41
N ALA A 63 8.15 -9.87 -5.55
CA ALA A 63 7.80 -11.22 -5.97
C ALA A 63 6.45 -11.28 -6.71
N GLU A 64 5.46 -10.47 -6.30
CA GLU A 64 4.17 -10.43 -6.97
C GLU A 64 4.26 -9.69 -8.32
N LEU A 65 5.00 -8.58 -8.41
CA LEU A 65 5.26 -7.88 -9.67
C LEU A 65 5.95 -8.80 -10.70
N GLU A 66 7.01 -9.49 -10.28
CA GLU A 66 7.71 -10.48 -11.13
C GLU A 66 6.78 -11.62 -11.55
N ASN A 67 5.80 -11.99 -10.73
CA ASN A 67 4.82 -13.02 -11.05
C ASN A 67 3.79 -12.53 -12.08
N VAL A 68 3.19 -11.36 -11.86
CA VAL A 68 2.16 -10.82 -12.78
C VAL A 68 2.75 -10.45 -14.14
N LEU A 69 3.99 -9.94 -14.18
CA LEU A 69 4.68 -9.57 -15.42
C LEU A 69 4.97 -10.76 -16.34
N LYS A 70 5.14 -11.98 -15.81
CA LYS A 70 5.43 -13.18 -16.63
C LYS A 70 4.33 -13.51 -17.62
N ASN A 71 3.08 -13.23 -17.27
CA ASN A 71 1.91 -13.62 -18.04
C ASN A 71 1.07 -12.42 -18.50
N GLU A 72 1.58 -11.20 -18.37
CA GLU A 72 0.86 -10.00 -18.80
C GLU A 72 1.14 -9.72 -20.28
N SER A 73 0.07 -9.59 -21.06
CA SER A 73 0.14 -9.29 -22.49
C SER A 73 -0.18 -7.84 -22.81
N ASP A 74 -0.84 -7.12 -21.91
CA ASP A 74 -1.16 -5.70 -22.09
C ASP A 74 0.11 -4.84 -21.92
N GLU A 75 0.49 -4.10 -22.98
CA GLU A 75 1.73 -3.31 -23.02
C GLU A 75 1.73 -2.19 -21.98
N PHE A 76 0.58 -1.53 -21.78
CA PHE A 76 0.45 -0.46 -20.80
C PHE A 76 0.63 -0.99 -19.38
N LEU A 77 -0.03 -2.10 -19.01
CA LEU A 77 0.13 -2.72 -17.69
C LEU A 77 1.56 -3.18 -17.47
N ARG A 78 2.21 -3.74 -18.49
CA ARG A 78 3.61 -4.14 -18.40
C ARG A 78 4.52 -2.98 -18.07
N ASP A 79 4.42 -1.87 -18.80
CA ASP A 79 5.24 -0.67 -18.54
C ASP A 79 4.96 -0.08 -17.16
N TYR A 80 3.67 0.00 -16.80
CA TYR A 80 3.21 0.49 -15.51
C TYR A 80 3.77 -0.33 -14.33
N TRP A 81 3.71 -1.66 -14.42
CA TRP A 81 4.25 -2.56 -13.41
C TRP A 81 5.78 -2.66 -13.44
N GLN A 82 6.40 -2.53 -14.61
CA GLN A 82 7.85 -2.46 -14.72
C GLN A 82 8.40 -1.22 -14.03
N THR A 83 7.74 -0.08 -14.17
CA THR A 83 8.09 1.16 -13.45
C THR A 83 8.01 0.96 -11.92
N ALA A 84 6.99 0.24 -11.45
CA ALA A 84 6.88 -0.13 -10.04
C ALA A 84 8.01 -1.07 -9.57
N LEU A 85 8.39 -2.04 -10.42
CA LEU A 85 9.43 -3.01 -10.13
C LEU A 85 10.83 -2.37 -10.08
N ASN A 86 11.06 -1.33 -10.88
CA ASN A 86 12.32 -0.60 -10.92
C ASN A 86 12.60 0.15 -9.61
N ASP A 87 11.56 0.57 -8.88
CA ASP A 87 11.70 1.30 -7.61
C ASP A 87 10.60 0.92 -6.61
N ILE A 88 10.77 -0.25 -5.99
CA ILE A 88 9.81 -0.81 -5.02
C ILE A 88 9.60 0.13 -3.82
N ALA A 89 10.65 0.83 -3.38
CA ALA A 89 10.59 1.72 -2.23
C ALA A 89 9.61 2.88 -2.44
N LYS A 90 9.40 3.32 -3.69
CA LYS A 90 8.40 4.34 -4.04
C LYS A 90 6.98 3.80 -4.18
N THR A 91 6.78 2.48 -4.18
CA THR A 91 5.43 1.90 -4.32
C THR A 91 4.59 2.05 -3.06
N HIS A 92 5.22 2.39 -1.94
CA HIS A 92 4.55 2.59 -0.67
C HIS A 92 4.95 3.89 0.02
N GLY A 93 4.20 4.25 1.05
CA GLY A 93 4.49 5.40 1.91
C GLY A 93 3.76 5.29 3.24
N GLY A 94 4.29 5.93 4.27
CA GLY A 94 3.72 5.94 5.61
C GLY A 94 3.18 7.31 5.98
N TYR A 95 2.05 7.33 6.69
CA TYR A 95 1.57 8.50 7.41
C TYR A 95 1.36 8.15 8.89
N PHE A 96 2.16 8.75 9.76
CA PHE A 96 2.06 8.55 11.20
C PHE A 96 2.01 9.88 11.95
N SER A 97 1.26 9.95 13.05
CA SER A 97 1.07 11.17 13.85
C SER A 97 2.37 11.73 14.45
N ARG A 98 3.38 10.86 14.63
CA ARG A 98 4.71 11.24 15.13
C ARG A 98 5.53 11.98 14.08
N ASP A 99 5.18 11.82 12.81
CA ASP A 99 5.83 12.45 11.67
C ASP A 99 5.59 13.97 11.67
N ASN A 100 4.52 14.48 12.31
CA ASN A 100 4.28 15.92 12.46
C ASN A 100 5.32 16.63 13.35
N SER A 101 6.15 15.89 14.08
CA SER A 101 7.22 16.44 14.93
C SER A 101 8.63 16.16 14.41
N ASP A 102 8.77 15.32 13.38
CA ASP A 102 10.06 15.01 12.75
C ASP A 102 10.36 16.02 11.65
N LYS A 103 11.56 16.60 11.67
CA LYS A 103 12.02 17.60 10.69
C LYS A 103 12.69 16.97 9.46
N ASP A 104 12.40 15.70 9.18
CA ASP A 104 12.90 15.08 7.96
C ASP A 104 12.01 15.51 6.78
N ASP A 105 12.54 16.40 5.95
CA ASP A 105 11.87 16.94 4.76
C ASP A 105 11.27 15.84 3.86
N LYS A 106 11.86 14.64 3.82
CA LYS A 106 11.33 13.52 3.01
C LYS A 106 10.09 12.92 3.62
N ILE A 107 10.06 12.78 4.95
CA ILE A 107 8.89 12.26 5.67
C ILE A 107 7.76 13.27 5.57
N GLU A 108 8.06 14.57 5.75
CA GLU A 108 7.05 15.63 5.61
C GLU A 108 6.46 15.67 4.20
N GLN A 109 7.30 15.58 3.15
CA GLN A 109 6.82 15.52 1.77
C GLN A 109 5.95 14.28 1.49
N GLU A 110 6.34 13.12 2.00
CA GLU A 110 5.55 11.88 1.88
C GLU A 110 4.19 12.02 2.57
N VAL A 111 4.15 12.57 3.78
CA VAL A 111 2.92 12.84 4.53
C VAL A 111 2.04 13.84 3.79
N ASN A 112 2.63 14.92 3.26
CA ASN A 112 1.91 15.94 2.51
C ASN A 112 1.29 15.38 1.23
N GLU A 113 2.05 14.60 0.46
CA GLU A 113 1.55 13.91 -0.74
C GLU A 113 0.40 12.94 -0.41
N ILE A 114 0.50 12.23 0.71
CA ILE A 114 -0.49 11.26 1.14
C ILE A 114 -1.80 11.92 1.60
N LEU A 115 -1.73 13.03 2.33
CA LEU A 115 -2.89 13.67 2.95
C LEU A 115 -3.51 14.79 2.12
N HIS A 116 -2.68 15.63 1.51
CA HIS A 116 -3.12 16.89 0.91
C HIS A 116 -3.10 16.82 -0.62
N ASP A 117 -2.14 16.13 -1.22
CA ASP A 117 -2.01 16.05 -2.69
C ASP A 117 -2.63 14.76 -3.28
N LYS A 118 -3.95 14.64 -3.11
CA LYS A 118 -4.70 13.46 -3.59
C LYS A 118 -4.56 13.29 -5.11
N GLU A 119 -4.54 14.36 -5.89
CA GLU A 119 -4.44 14.27 -7.35
C GLU A 119 -3.10 13.66 -7.79
N LYS A 120 -1.98 14.11 -7.19
CA LYS A 120 -0.67 13.53 -7.45
C LYS A 120 -0.57 12.09 -6.99
N LEU A 121 -1.19 11.74 -5.86
CA LEU A 121 -1.27 10.35 -5.40
C LEU A 121 -2.06 9.46 -6.37
N LEU A 122 -3.10 9.99 -7.01
CA LEU A 122 -3.93 9.26 -7.98
C LEU A 122 -3.37 9.24 -9.40
N SER A 123 -2.35 10.05 -9.69
CA SER A 123 -1.64 10.03 -10.96
C SER A 123 -1.03 8.64 -11.24
N LEU A 124 -1.16 8.18 -12.48
CA LEU A 124 -0.54 6.95 -12.97
C LEU A 124 1.00 7.09 -13.08
N ALA A 125 1.52 8.31 -13.21
CA ALA A 125 2.97 8.52 -13.17
C ALA A 125 3.55 8.32 -11.77
N ASN A 126 2.72 8.42 -10.73
CA ASN A 126 3.14 8.19 -9.35
C ASN A 126 3.08 6.68 -9.04
N PRO A 127 4.18 6.04 -8.65
CA PRO A 127 4.17 4.62 -8.33
C PRO A 127 3.58 4.31 -6.94
N ARG A 128 3.32 5.29 -6.06
CA ARG A 128 2.80 5.00 -4.72
C ARG A 128 1.36 4.47 -4.80
N ARG A 129 1.12 3.30 -4.23
CA ARG A 129 -0.18 2.59 -4.25
C ARG A 129 -0.53 1.88 -2.94
N PHE A 130 0.47 1.66 -2.09
CA PHE A 130 0.29 1.11 -0.75
C PHE A 130 0.57 2.17 0.29
N ILE A 131 -0.32 2.32 1.25
CA ILE A 131 -0.18 3.32 2.31
C ILE A 131 -0.15 2.59 3.65
N PHE A 132 0.75 3.00 4.53
CA PHE A 132 0.81 2.54 5.91
C PHE A 132 0.38 3.65 6.87
N SER A 133 -0.49 3.35 7.82
CA SER A 133 -0.92 4.32 8.83
C SER A 133 -1.29 3.68 10.16
N LYS A 134 -1.46 4.49 11.21
CA LYS A 134 -2.06 4.03 12.47
C LYS A 134 -3.58 4.02 12.37
N TRP A 135 -4.20 3.02 12.99
CA TRP A 135 -5.66 2.95 13.09
C TRP A 135 -6.30 4.19 13.72
N THR A 136 -5.60 4.85 14.64
CA THR A 136 -6.06 6.08 15.32
C THR A 136 -6.14 7.28 14.40
N LEU A 137 -5.60 7.20 13.18
CA LEU A 137 -5.63 8.25 12.15
C LEU A 137 -6.65 7.94 11.05
N ARG A 138 -7.68 7.15 11.40
CA ARG A 138 -8.76 6.81 10.46
C ARG A 138 -9.57 8.05 10.04
N GLU A 139 -9.65 9.06 10.90
CA GLU A 139 -10.21 10.37 10.57
C GLU A 139 -9.21 11.11 9.68
N GLY A 140 -9.51 11.24 8.38
CA GLY A 140 -8.63 11.85 7.38
C GLY A 140 -8.45 11.01 6.11
N TRP A 141 -8.74 9.71 6.17
CA TRP A 141 -8.71 8.81 5.03
C TRP A 141 -10.07 8.70 4.34
N ASP A 142 -10.46 9.77 3.65
CA ASP A 142 -11.58 9.77 2.70
C ASP A 142 -11.03 9.96 1.29
N ASN A 143 -10.52 8.87 0.72
CA ASN A 143 -10.05 8.83 -0.66
C ASN A 143 -10.87 7.76 -1.40
N PRO A 144 -11.67 8.13 -2.43
CA PRO A 144 -12.57 7.22 -3.13
C PRO A 144 -11.84 6.07 -3.84
N ASN A 145 -10.52 6.20 -4.04
CA ASN A 145 -9.69 5.18 -4.66
C ASN A 145 -9.05 4.23 -3.66
N VAL A 146 -9.37 4.29 -2.36
CA VAL A 146 -8.98 3.26 -1.40
C VAL A 146 -9.94 2.07 -1.52
N PHE A 147 -9.55 1.08 -2.34
CA PHE A 147 -10.37 -0.11 -2.63
C PHE A 147 -10.14 -1.25 -1.64
N GLN A 148 -9.05 -1.19 -0.87
CA GLN A 148 -8.68 -2.23 0.07
C GLN A 148 -8.12 -1.63 1.36
N ILE A 149 -8.58 -2.17 2.49
CA ILE A 149 -8.08 -1.85 3.81
C ILE A 149 -7.65 -3.16 4.48
N CYS A 150 -6.42 -3.21 4.95
CA CYS A 150 -5.86 -4.36 5.66
C CYS A 150 -5.34 -3.92 7.04
N LYS A 151 -5.78 -4.59 8.10
CA LYS A 151 -5.32 -4.31 9.47
C LYS A 151 -4.33 -5.39 9.90
N LEU A 152 -3.07 -5.00 10.09
CA LEU A 152 -1.97 -5.87 10.53
C LEU A 152 -1.78 -5.69 12.04
N ARG A 153 -2.13 -6.71 12.83
CA ARG A 153 -1.91 -6.74 14.29
C ARG A 153 -0.77 -7.67 14.68
N SER A 154 -0.04 -7.32 15.73
CA SER A 154 1.14 -8.06 16.21
C SER A 154 0.79 -9.31 17.05
N SER A 155 -0.32 -9.31 17.79
CA SER A 155 -0.85 -10.48 18.52
C SER A 155 -2.25 -10.19 19.09
N GLY A 156 -3.07 -11.22 19.25
CA GLY A 156 -4.37 -11.17 19.94
C GLY A 156 -5.58 -11.43 19.05
N SER A 157 -6.23 -12.56 19.29
CA SER A 157 -7.53 -12.98 18.75
C SER A 157 -8.59 -11.88 18.84
N GLU A 158 -9.29 -11.63 17.73
CA GLU A 158 -10.77 -11.60 17.63
C GLU A 158 -11.17 -11.08 16.24
N ARG A 159 -12.12 -11.77 15.63
CA ARG A 159 -12.75 -11.42 14.35
C ARG A 159 -13.41 -10.05 14.45
N ALA A 160 -12.77 -9.02 13.92
CA ALA A 160 -13.46 -7.77 13.63
C ALA A 160 -14.22 -7.95 12.31
N ASN A 161 -15.54 -8.17 12.42
CA ASN A 161 -16.45 -8.19 11.28
C ASN A 161 -16.55 -6.79 10.67
N CYS A 162 -15.59 -6.43 9.81
CA CYS A 162 -15.58 -5.15 9.11
C CYS A 162 -16.49 -5.26 7.88
N ARG A 163 -17.80 -5.28 8.14
CA ARG A 163 -18.84 -5.24 7.11
C ARG A 163 -19.40 -3.83 7.09
N LYS A 164 -18.73 -2.92 6.39
CA LYS A 164 -19.28 -1.62 5.96
C LYS A 164 -18.33 -1.02 4.94
N TRP A 165 -18.92 -0.58 3.82
CA TRP A 165 -18.29 -0.03 2.60
C TRP A 165 -17.70 -1.12 1.71
N GLY A 166 -17.96 -1.06 0.40
CA GLY A 166 -17.62 -2.07 -0.63
C GLY A 166 -16.13 -2.28 -0.89
N VAL A 167 -15.32 -2.18 0.15
CA VAL A 167 -13.89 -2.44 0.24
C VAL A 167 -13.71 -3.94 0.46
N VAL A 168 -12.86 -4.58 -0.33
CA VAL A 168 -12.49 -5.98 -0.09
C VAL A 168 -11.64 -6.03 1.18
N CYS A 169 -12.28 -6.28 2.32
CA CYS A 169 -11.57 -6.58 3.56
C CYS A 169 -10.98 -7.98 3.45
N VAL A 170 -9.65 -8.06 3.32
CA VAL A 170 -8.91 -9.31 3.48
C VAL A 170 -8.84 -9.60 4.98
N CYS A 171 -9.89 -10.23 5.49
CA CYS A 171 -9.92 -10.88 6.80
C CYS A 171 -9.73 -12.40 6.62
N PRO A 172 -9.13 -13.10 7.59
CA PRO A 172 -9.11 -14.56 7.59
C PRO A 172 -10.52 -15.16 7.70
#